data_AF-A0AAW8KFQ6-F1
#
_entry.id   AF-A0AAW8KFQ6-F1
#
_cell.length_a   1.000
_cell.length_b   1.000
_cell.length_c   1.000
_cell.angle_alpha   90.00
_cell.angle_beta   90.00
_cell.angle_gamma   90.00
#
_symmetry.space_group_name_H-M   'P 1'
#
loop_
_entity.id
_entity.type
_entity.pdbx_description
1 polymer ?
#
loop_
_entity_poly.entity_id
_entity_poly.type
_entity_poly.pdbx_seq_one_letter_code
_entity_poly.pdbx_strand_id
1 'polypeptide(L)' 'ETRLHPHSDTEDAARQAEQFGAFHRVIKIDEFSNPEIVKNPVNRCYLCKHFLFETLKKEASLLGYPQLFDGSNLDDTKS' A
#
# COMPACT_ATOMS: atom_id res chain seq x y z
N GLU A 1 6.70 -0.77 4.64
CA GLU A 1 8.03 -0.26 4.25
C GLU A 1 8.25 -0.56 2.78
N THR A 2 8.65 0.46 2.02
CA THR A 2 8.83 0.44 0.57
C THR A 2 10.03 1.33 0.22
N ARG A 3 10.60 1.13 -0.97
CA ARG A 3 11.66 2.00 -1.52
C ARG A 3 11.12 3.22 -2.27
N LEU A 4 9.80 3.30 -2.50
CA LEU A 4 9.18 4.35 -3.30
C LEU A 4 8.69 5.55 -2.47
N HIS A 5 8.60 5.42 -1.15
CA HIS A 5 8.16 6.48 -0.24
C HIS A 5 9.23 6.75 0.82
N PRO A 6 9.34 7.99 1.33
CA PRO A 6 10.23 8.33 2.44
C PRO A 6 9.94 7.50 3.70
N HIS A 7 10.97 7.25 4.51
CA HIS A 7 10.81 6.56 5.80
C HIS A 7 9.88 7.32 6.77
N SER A 8 9.86 8.65 6.70
CA SER A 8 8.99 9.52 7.49
C SER A 8 7.51 9.19 7.32
N ASP A 9 7.09 8.74 6.14
CA ASP A 9 5.68 8.40 5.89
C ASP A 9 5.24 7.21 6.75
N THR A 10 6.14 6.24 6.99
CA THR A 10 5.86 5.10 7.88
C THR A 10 5.81 5.52 9.35
N GLU A 11 6.66 6.47 9.74
CA GLU A 11 6.68 7.02 11.10
C GLU A 11 5.42 7.84 11.39
N ASP A 12 5.00 8.67 10.45
CA ASP A 12 3.77 9.47 10.56
C ASP A 12 2.52 8.59 10.57
N ALA A 13 2.50 7.52 9.78
CA ALA A 13 1.41 6.53 9.81
C ALA A 13 1.31 5.81 11.17
N ALA A 14 2.45 5.43 11.76
CA ALA A 14 2.49 4.80 13.08
C ALA A 14 1.96 5.76 14.16
N ARG A 15 2.39 7.02 14.13
CA ARG A 15 1.95 8.06 15.08
C ARG A 15 0.43 8.30 15.00
N GLN A 16 -0.12 8.37 13.78
CA GLN A 16 -1.56 8.53 13.58
C GLN A 16 -2.35 7.32 14.08
N ALA A 17 -1.91 6.10 13.77
CA ALA A 17 -2.59 4.89 14.24
C ALA A 17 -2.63 4.81 15.77
N GLU A 18 -1.54 5.20 16.45
CA GLU A 18 -1.49 5.30 17.91
C GLU A 18 -2.51 6.31 18.45
N GLN A 19 -2.63 7.49 17.84
CA GLN A 19 -3.62 8.51 18.23
C GLN A 19 -5.07 8.01 18.12
N PHE A 20 -5.36 7.14 17.14
CA PHE A 20 -6.67 6.53 16.96
C PHE A 20 -6.89 5.25 17.80
N GLY A 21 -5.87 4.79 18.53
CA GLY A 21 -5.93 3.50 19.23
C GLY A 21 -6.02 2.29 18.30
N ALA A 22 -5.58 2.44 17.05
CA ALA A 22 -5.61 1.40 16.03
C ALA A 22 -4.33 0.54 16.06
N PHE A 23 -4.48 -0.76 15.79
CA PHE A 23 -3.33 -1.65 15.64
C PHE A 23 -2.59 -1.34 14.32
N HIS A 24 -1.33 -0.91 14.43
CA HIS A 24 -0.49 -0.61 13.28
C HIS A 24 0.46 -1.77 12.96
N ARG A 25 0.48 -2.21 11.70
CA ARG A 25 1.39 -3.23 11.19
C ARG A 25 2.07 -2.75 9.91
N VAL A 26 3.39 -2.78 9.90
CA VAL A 26 4.18 -2.45 8.70
C VAL A 26 4.40 -3.71 7.86
N ILE A 27 3.89 -3.70 6.63
CA ILE A 27 4.15 -4.75 5.64
C ILE A 27 5.31 -4.27 4.76
N LYS A 28 6.31 -5.13 4.54
CA LYS A 28 7.43 -4.85 3.64
C LYS A 28 7.05 -5.22 2.21
N ILE A 29 7.27 -4.31 1.28
CA ILE A 29 6.91 -4.47 -0.12
C ILE A 29 8.12 -4.10 -0.97
N ASP A 30 8.40 -4.90 -1.99
CA ASP A 30 9.49 -4.66 -2.93
C ASP A 30 8.95 -4.53 -4.36
N GLU A 31 8.54 -3.33 -4.74
CA GLU A 31 7.96 -3.05 -6.06
C GLU A 31 8.98 -3.24 -7.19
N PHE A 32 10.27 -3.10 -6.88
CA PHE A 32 11.36 -3.28 -7.84
C PHE A 32 11.62 -4.76 -8.13
N SER A 33 11.04 -5.69 -7.36
CA SER A 33 11.04 -7.10 -7.73
C SER A 33 10.16 -7.38 -8.96
N ASN A 34 9.32 -6.43 -9.38
CA ASN A 34 8.48 -6.54 -10.56
C ASN A 34 9.14 -5.81 -11.76
N PRO A 35 9.63 -6.54 -12.78
CA PRO A 35 10.29 -5.95 -13.94
C PRO A 35 9.43 -4.93 -14.70
N GLU A 36 8.11 -5.11 -14.71
CA GLU A 36 7.19 -4.20 -15.41
C GLU A 36 7.09 -2.84 -14.71
N ILE A 37 7.24 -2.80 -13.38
CA ILE A 37 7.32 -1.54 -12.62
C ILE A 37 8.66 -0.85 -12.84
N VAL A 38 9.75 -1.63 -12.92
CA VAL A 38 11.13 -1.14 -13.11
C VAL A 38 11.31 -0.51 -14.50
N LYS A 39 10.64 -1.04 -15.53
CA LYS A 39 10.65 -0.47 -16.90
C LYS A 39 10.06 0.94 -16.99
N ASN A 40 9.39 1.42 -15.94
CA ASN A 40 8.77 2.75 -15.88
C ASN A 40 7.83 3.07 -17.06
N PRO A 41 6.85 2.20 -17.38
CA PRO A 41 5.89 2.47 -18.45
C PRO A 41 4.93 3.59 -18.07
N VAL A 42 4.19 4.12 -19.05
CA VAL A 42 3.18 5.18 -18.83
C VAL A 42 2.16 4.79 -17.75
N ASN A 43 1.80 3.50 -17.66
CA ASN A 43 0.88 2.97 -16.67
C ASN A 43 1.55 2.48 -15.37
N ARG A 44 2.79 2.92 -15.06
CA ARG A 44 3.53 2.48 -13.87
C ARG A 44 2.72 2.63 -12.58
N CYS A 45 2.05 3.77 -12.38
CA CYS A 45 1.29 4.02 -11.15
C CYS A 45 0.18 2.97 -10.93
N TYR A 46 -0.49 2.56 -12.02
CA TYR A 46 -1.47 1.47 -11.97
C TYR A 46 -0.81 0.15 -11.58
N LEU A 47 0.34 -0.18 -12.17
CA LEU A 47 1.09 -1.40 -11.85
C LEU A 47 1.56 -1.42 -10.38
N CYS A 48 2.06 -0.30 -9.87
CA CYS A 48 2.44 -0.15 -8.46
C CYS A 48 1.24 -0.34 -7.53
N LYS A 49 0.11 0.32 -7.82
CA LYS A 49 -1.13 0.21 -7.01
C LYS A 49 -1.63 -1.23 -7.04
N HIS A 50 -1.66 -1.87 -8.21
CA HIS A 50 -2.06 -3.27 -8.35
C HIS A 50 -1.18 -4.21 -7.52
N PHE A 51 0.15 -4.08 -7.63
CA PHE A 51 1.10 -4.88 -6.84
C PHE A 51 0.94 -4.70 -5.33
N LEU A 52 0.73 -3.45 -4.89
CA LEU A 52 0.44 -3.12 -3.49
C LEU A 52 -0.83 -3.83 -2.99
N PHE A 53 -1.95 -3.69 -3.70
CA PHE A 53 -3.23 -4.29 -3.28
C PHE A 53 -3.20 -5.82 -3.29
N GLU A 54 -2.55 -6.44 -4.26
CA GLU A 54 -2.40 -7.91 -4.26
C GLU A 54 -1.58 -8.39 -3.06
N THR A 55 -0.53 -7.66 -2.69
CA THR A 55 0.25 -7.95 -1.48
C THR A 55 -0.60 -7.79 -0.21
N LEU A 56 -1.35 -6.70 -0.10
CA LEU A 56 -2.24 -6.44 1.05
C LEU A 56 -3.34 -7.51 1.17
N LYS A 57 -3.97 -7.92 0.07
CA LYS A 57 -4.98 -8.99 0.07
C LYS A 57 -4.41 -10.32 0.55
N LYS A 58 -3.18 -10.66 0.11
CA LYS A 58 -2.49 -11.88 0.56
C LYS A 58 -2.24 -11.84 2.07
N GLU A 59 -1.70 -10.73 2.58
CA GLU A 59 -1.46 -10.55 4.02
C GLU A 59 -2.77 -10.58 4.83
N ALA A 60 -3.82 -9.91 4.36
CA ALA A 60 -5.14 -9.92 4.99
C ALA A 60 -5.71 -11.35 5.09
N SER A 61 -5.61 -12.12 4.00
CA SER A 61 -6.03 -13.52 3.97
C SER A 61 -5.26 -14.39 4.98
N LEU A 62 -3.93 -14.22 5.07
CA LEU A 62 -3.09 -14.93 6.04
C LEU A 62 -3.45 -14.61 7.50
N LEU A 63 -3.94 -13.39 7.75
CA LEU A 63 -4.38 -12.93 9.07
C LEU A 63 -5.86 -13.24 9.36
N GLY A 64 -6.58 -13.84 8.41
CA GLY A 64 -8.00 -14.15 8.54
C GLY A 64 -8.92 -12.93 8.43
N TYR A 65 -8.46 -11.83 7.83
CA TYR A 65 -9.27 -10.64 7.55
C TYR A 65 -9.96 -10.78 6.18
N PRO A 66 -11.29 -10.93 6.13
CA PRO A 66 -12.01 -11.19 4.88
C PRO A 66 -12.25 -9.93 4.03
N GLN A 67 -12.01 -8.75 4.60
CA GLN A 67 -12.30 -7.46 3.97
C GLN A 67 -11.09 -6.53 4.09
N LEU A 68 -10.84 -5.77 3.04
CA LEU A 68 -9.82 -4.73 2.97
C LEU A 68 -10.52 -3.41 2.61
N PHE A 69 -10.24 -2.36 3.37
CA PHE A 69 -10.74 -1.02 3.14
C PHE A 69 -9.58 -0.11 2.75
N ASP A 70 -9.79 0.79 1.80
CA ASP A 70 -8.86 1.85 1.43
C ASP A 70 -9.55 3.22 1.45
N GLY A 71 -8.76 4.27 1.63
CA GLY A 71 -9.26 5.64 1.79
C GLY A 71 -9.56 6.39 0.48
N SER A 72 -9.87 5.69 -0.62
CA SER A 72 -10.25 6.36 -1.88
C SER A 72 -11.53 7.19 -1.69
N ASN A 73 -11.51 8.42 -2.18
CA ASN A 73 -12.63 9.36 -2.14
C ASN A 73 -13.47 9.26 -3.43
N LEU A 74 -14.67 9.85 -3.39
CA LEU A 74 -15.58 9.81 -4.54
C LEU A 74 -15.01 10.54 -5.77
N ASP A 75 -14.25 11.60 -5.58
CA ASP A 75 -13.63 12.37 -6.66
C ASP A 75 -12.49 11.64 -7.36
N ASP A 76 -11.86 10.65 -6.71
CA ASP A 76 -10.87 9.75 -7.34
C ASP A 76 -11.47 8.96 -8.51
N THR A 77 -12.81 8.81 -8.56
CA THR A 77 -13.51 8.09 -9.64
C THR A 77 -13.58 8.87 -10.95
N LYS A 78 -13.23 10.16 -10.97
CA LYS A 78 -13.36 11.05 -12.15
C LYS A 78 -12.11 11.11 -13.03
N SER A 79 -11.29 10.06 -13.00
CA SER A 79 -10.05 9.95 -13.80
C SER A 79 -10.31 9.55 -15.24
#